data_AF-A0A420KFU4-F1
#
_entry.id   AF-A0A420KFU4-F1
#
_cell.length_a   1.000
_cell.length_b   1.000
_cell.length_c   1.000
_cell.angle_alpha   90.00
_cell.angle_beta   90.00
_cell.angle_gamma   90.00
#
_symmetry.space_group_name_H-M   'P 1'
#
loop_
_entity.id
_entity.type
_entity.pdbx_description
1 polymer ?
#
loop_
_entity_poly.entity_id
_entity_poly.type
_entity_poly.pdbx_seq_one_letter_code
_entity_poly.pdbx_strand_id
1 'polypeptide(L)'
;MTAQAAASSPLLASFRDSYRDLVRYLARRTGCADEARDVAHDTWLRLADMDLRGAPPVQCEAEARAYVFTMARNLVIDRRRHEGMAQRHAHVLAAPGQGPDETEALMYRQAIAAVEAALATVPERTRQVFLRHRINGEDQGALAAEFGISRNMVERDVMLAMDRVQAAMERWHGSAPTARRGRRRALSALLGVAGLSVSGALAWRWWRIAVPAWQRAAATGHAQTLRQPLPDGGSVTLDAQSRVQLAYYAARRSARLLAGAAFFDVVRDEDRPFVVDVPCEQGAVRITVLGTRFGVERLPGDAVEVQVESGLVRVESFGADGGARTLRELRAGEAMRISAEPDQTPPRVRSGVAAAPWRQGMVAFTDVPLGEAVERLRRYLPRPVLVEPQAALLRLSGQVRIAQAEDFVRALPSVVPVRVQLAAGRWSVAAR
;
A
#
# COMPACT_ATOMS: atom_id res chain seq x y z
N MET A 1 -16.75 -54.76 -18.89
CA MET A 1 -15.45 -54.24 -18.43
C MET A 1 -15.54 -52.73 -18.35
N THR A 2 -15.71 -52.22 -17.14
CA THR A 2 -15.91 -50.83 -16.77
C THR A 2 -14.60 -50.05 -16.89
N ALA A 3 -14.55 -49.08 -17.80
CA ALA A 3 -13.42 -48.17 -17.96
C ALA A 3 -13.31 -47.24 -16.74
N GLN A 4 -12.13 -47.24 -16.15
CA GLN A 4 -11.74 -46.58 -14.91
C GLN A 4 -11.84 -45.06 -15.06
N ALA A 5 -12.69 -44.42 -14.26
CA ALA A 5 -12.81 -42.97 -14.19
C ALA A 5 -11.47 -42.34 -13.77
N ALA A 6 -10.93 -41.45 -14.59
CA ALA A 6 -9.73 -40.67 -14.30
C ALA A 6 -9.92 -39.89 -12.99
N ALA A 7 -9.09 -40.16 -12.00
CA ALA A 7 -9.06 -39.40 -10.75
C ALA A 7 -8.75 -37.93 -11.07
N SER A 8 -9.71 -37.05 -10.80
CA SER A 8 -9.53 -35.61 -11.00
C SER A 8 -8.42 -35.10 -10.07
N SER A 9 -7.49 -34.31 -10.60
CA SER A 9 -6.43 -33.67 -9.81
C SER A 9 -6.97 -32.89 -8.62
N PRO A 10 -6.31 -32.93 -7.44
CA PRO A 10 -6.78 -32.29 -6.22
C PRO A 10 -6.99 -30.78 -6.38
N LEU A 11 -6.27 -30.14 -7.32
CA LEU A 11 -6.45 -28.73 -7.67
C LEU A 11 -7.74 -28.47 -8.47
N LEU A 12 -8.09 -29.35 -9.41
CA LEU A 12 -9.32 -29.27 -10.19
C LEU A 12 -10.56 -29.62 -9.35
N ALA A 13 -10.41 -30.56 -8.41
CA ALA A 13 -11.43 -30.85 -7.39
C ALA A 13 -11.66 -29.62 -6.49
N SER A 14 -10.59 -29.06 -5.92
CA SER A 14 -10.67 -27.87 -5.06
C SER A 14 -11.24 -26.64 -5.79
N PHE A 15 -10.92 -26.44 -7.07
CA PHE A 15 -11.51 -25.38 -7.88
C PHE A 15 -13.04 -25.54 -8.03
N ARG A 16 -13.50 -26.76 -8.31
CA ARG A 16 -14.93 -27.07 -8.47
C ARG A 16 -15.69 -26.83 -7.16
N ASP A 17 -15.15 -27.29 -6.04
CA ASP A 17 -15.79 -27.18 -4.73
C ASP A 17 -15.83 -25.74 -4.20
N SER A 18 -14.81 -24.95 -4.55
CA SER A 18 -14.69 -23.55 -4.12
C SER A 18 -15.17 -22.53 -5.17
N TYR A 19 -15.72 -22.95 -6.31
CA TYR A 19 -16.05 -22.08 -7.45
C TYR A 19 -16.95 -20.89 -7.06
N ARG A 20 -18.03 -21.14 -6.29
CA ARG A 20 -18.95 -20.07 -5.86
C ARG A 20 -18.27 -19.04 -4.95
N ASP A 21 -17.40 -19.50 -4.06
CA ASP A 21 -16.65 -18.63 -3.16
C ASP A 21 -15.55 -17.87 -3.90
N LEU A 22 -14.92 -18.51 -4.89
CA LEU A 22 -13.90 -17.92 -5.74
C LEU A 22 -14.48 -16.79 -6.59
N VAL A 23 -15.61 -17.02 -7.27
CA VAL A 23 -16.28 -15.98 -8.06
C VAL A 23 -16.72 -14.81 -7.16
N ARG A 24 -17.25 -15.08 -5.95
CA ARG A 24 -17.62 -14.02 -4.99
C ARG A 24 -16.39 -13.23 -4.51
N TYR A 25 -15.27 -13.91 -4.27
CA TYR A 25 -14.00 -13.30 -3.90
C TYR A 25 -13.41 -12.43 -5.01
N LEU A 26 -13.50 -12.91 -6.27
CA LEU A 26 -13.02 -12.19 -7.45
C LEU A 26 -13.92 -11.01 -7.79
N ALA A 27 -15.24 -11.14 -7.70
CA ALA A 27 -16.20 -10.06 -7.97
C ALA A 27 -15.98 -8.83 -7.08
N ARG A 28 -15.63 -9.02 -5.79
CA ARG A 28 -15.27 -7.91 -4.90
C ARG A 28 -13.99 -7.19 -5.32
N ARG A 29 -13.13 -7.85 -6.10
CA ARG A 29 -11.82 -7.33 -6.51
C ARG A 29 -11.86 -6.74 -7.91
N THR A 30 -12.56 -7.37 -8.86
CA THR A 30 -12.75 -6.88 -10.25
C THR A 30 -13.77 -5.75 -10.30
N GLY A 31 -14.84 -5.81 -9.48
CA GLY A 31 -15.94 -4.85 -9.47
C GLY A 31 -17.10 -5.25 -10.40
N CYS A 32 -16.92 -6.28 -11.23
CA CYS A 32 -17.91 -6.84 -12.14
C CYS A 32 -18.03 -8.36 -11.95
N ALA A 33 -19.26 -8.88 -11.92
CA ALA A 33 -19.54 -10.30 -11.75
C ALA A 33 -19.19 -11.12 -12.99
N ASP A 34 -19.32 -10.55 -14.18
CA ASP A 34 -19.02 -11.25 -15.44
C ASP A 34 -17.50 -11.39 -15.63
N GLU A 35 -16.75 -10.32 -15.40
CA GLU A 35 -15.29 -10.31 -15.40
C GLU A 35 -14.70 -11.30 -14.36
N ALA A 36 -15.36 -11.43 -13.21
CA ALA A 36 -14.96 -12.41 -12.20
C ALA A 36 -15.13 -13.87 -12.67
N ARG A 37 -16.14 -14.15 -13.51
CA ARG A 37 -16.33 -15.49 -14.10
C ARG A 37 -15.30 -15.77 -15.18
N ASP A 38 -14.93 -14.77 -15.98
CA ASP A 38 -13.89 -14.91 -17.00
C ASP A 38 -12.53 -15.21 -16.37
N VAL A 39 -12.17 -14.50 -15.30
CA VAL A 39 -10.93 -14.77 -14.55
C VAL A 39 -10.96 -16.17 -13.90
N ALA A 40 -12.13 -16.60 -13.42
CA ALA A 40 -12.29 -17.96 -12.91
C ALA A 40 -12.13 -19.01 -14.02
N HIS A 41 -12.63 -18.75 -15.23
CA HIS A 41 -12.47 -19.62 -16.39
C HIS A 41 -11.01 -19.76 -16.81
N ASP A 42 -10.27 -18.65 -16.89
CA ASP A 42 -8.84 -18.65 -17.20
C ASP A 42 -8.00 -19.36 -16.11
N THR A 43 -8.43 -19.24 -14.85
CA THR A 43 -7.82 -19.99 -13.74
C THR A 43 -8.01 -21.48 -13.95
N TRP A 44 -9.20 -21.93 -14.37
CA TRP A 44 -9.45 -23.32 -14.71
C TRP A 44 -8.60 -23.81 -15.88
N LEU A 45 -8.47 -23.02 -16.96
CA LEU A 45 -7.65 -23.37 -18.12
C LEU A 45 -6.17 -23.57 -17.74
N ARG A 46 -5.63 -22.70 -16.88
CA ARG A 46 -4.26 -22.85 -16.38
C ARG A 46 -4.08 -24.07 -15.49
N LEU A 47 -5.06 -24.38 -14.64
CA LEU A 47 -5.03 -25.57 -13.81
C LEU A 47 -5.15 -26.86 -14.66
N ALA A 48 -5.95 -26.84 -15.73
CA ALA A 48 -6.09 -27.97 -16.66
C ALA A 48 -4.82 -28.18 -17.50
N ASP A 49 -4.18 -27.11 -17.99
CA ASP A 49 -2.88 -27.21 -18.68
C ASP A 49 -1.76 -27.69 -17.74
N MET A 50 -1.79 -27.28 -16.47
CA MET A 50 -0.87 -27.80 -15.45
C MET A 50 -1.09 -29.27 -15.15
N ASP A 51 -2.35 -29.74 -15.17
CA ASP A 51 -2.67 -31.14 -14.92
C ASP A 51 -2.13 -32.06 -16.04
N LEU A 52 -2.24 -31.59 -17.29
CA LEU A 52 -1.69 -32.28 -18.46
C LEU A 52 -0.15 -32.32 -18.48
N ARG A 53 0.52 -31.37 -17.81
CA ARG A 53 1.99 -31.25 -17.77
C ARG A 53 2.64 -31.83 -16.52
N GLY A 54 1.83 -32.34 -15.58
CA GLY A 54 2.27 -32.83 -14.28
C GLY A 54 2.14 -31.76 -13.20
N ALA A 55 1.02 -31.79 -12.47
CA ALA A 55 0.73 -30.84 -11.40
C ALA A 55 1.71 -31.00 -10.21
N PRO A 56 2.00 -29.90 -9.48
CA PRO A 56 2.78 -29.98 -8.25
C PRO A 56 2.08 -30.88 -7.20
N PRO A 57 2.85 -31.62 -6.37
CA PRO A 57 2.26 -32.48 -5.35
C PRO A 57 1.63 -31.61 -4.26
N VAL A 58 0.30 -31.56 -4.24
CA VAL A 58 -0.46 -30.89 -3.17
C VAL A 58 -0.85 -31.92 -2.14
N GLN A 59 -0.48 -31.68 -0.88
CA GLN A 59 -0.59 -32.69 0.17
C GLN A 59 -1.90 -32.59 0.96
N CYS A 60 -2.57 -31.43 0.94
CA CYS A 60 -3.86 -31.25 1.61
C CYS A 60 -4.83 -30.32 0.85
N GLU A 61 -6.13 -30.48 1.13
CA GLU A 61 -7.20 -29.72 0.48
C GLU A 61 -7.14 -28.21 0.75
N ALA A 62 -6.65 -27.82 1.94
CA ALA A 62 -6.45 -26.42 2.31
C ALA A 62 -5.35 -25.74 1.48
N GLU A 63 -4.27 -26.48 1.17
CA GLU A 63 -3.19 -26.02 0.30
C GLU A 63 -3.67 -25.89 -1.16
N ALA A 64 -4.46 -26.86 -1.63
CA ALA A 64 -5.08 -26.79 -2.96
C ALA A 64 -5.96 -25.53 -3.11
N ARG A 65 -6.81 -25.26 -2.11
CA ARG A 65 -7.68 -24.08 -2.09
C ARG A 65 -6.87 -22.77 -2.05
N ALA A 66 -5.84 -22.70 -1.21
CA ALA A 66 -4.97 -21.53 -1.13
C ALA A 66 -4.24 -21.26 -2.46
N TYR A 67 -3.81 -22.31 -3.15
CA TYR A 67 -3.14 -22.23 -4.43
C TYR A 67 -4.07 -21.68 -5.52
N VAL A 68 -5.29 -22.22 -5.64
CA VAL A 68 -6.31 -21.76 -6.59
C VAL A 68 -6.64 -20.27 -6.39
N PHE A 69 -6.87 -19.84 -5.14
CA PHE A 69 -7.20 -18.45 -4.83
C PHE A 69 -6.02 -17.49 -5.07
N THR A 70 -4.79 -17.97 -4.86
CA THR A 70 -3.57 -17.20 -5.15
C THR A 70 -3.37 -17.02 -6.65
N MET A 71 -3.56 -18.10 -7.44
CA MET A 71 -3.47 -18.05 -8.89
C MET A 71 -4.50 -17.10 -9.50
N ALA A 72 -5.78 -17.24 -9.09
CA ALA A 72 -6.85 -16.38 -9.57
C ALA A 72 -6.62 -14.90 -9.21
N ARG A 73 -6.12 -14.62 -7.99
CA ARG A 73 -5.76 -13.25 -7.57
C ARG A 73 -4.66 -12.67 -8.46
N ASN A 74 -3.62 -13.45 -8.75
CA ASN A 74 -2.52 -12.99 -9.58
C ASN A 74 -2.98 -12.71 -11.02
N LEU A 75 -3.94 -13.48 -11.52
CA LEU A 75 -4.51 -13.27 -12.85
C LEU A 75 -5.32 -11.96 -12.96
N VAL A 76 -6.09 -11.58 -11.92
CA VAL A 76 -6.77 -10.27 -11.88
C VAL A 76 -5.75 -9.12 -11.99
N ILE A 77 -4.62 -9.25 -11.30
CA ILE A 77 -3.56 -8.22 -11.31
C ILE A 77 -2.93 -8.12 -12.71
N ASP A 78 -2.72 -9.25 -13.38
CA ASP A 78 -2.14 -9.32 -14.71
C ASP A 78 -3.08 -8.72 -15.78
N ARG A 79 -4.38 -9.04 -15.69
CA ARG A 79 -5.40 -8.52 -16.61
C ARG A 79 -5.56 -7.00 -16.52
N ARG A 80 -5.56 -6.44 -15.29
CA ARG A 80 -5.58 -4.98 -15.08
C ARG A 80 -4.36 -4.25 -15.62
N ARG A 81 -3.20 -4.91 -15.64
CA ARG A 81 -1.99 -4.35 -16.26
C ARG A 81 -2.10 -4.32 -17.78
N HIS A 82 -2.73 -5.33 -18.38
CA HIS A 82 -2.99 -5.38 -19.81
C HIS A 82 -4.12 -4.43 -20.26
N GLU A 83 -5.20 -4.30 -19.49
CA GLU A 83 -6.29 -3.36 -19.78
C GLU A 83 -5.85 -1.90 -19.66
N GLY A 84 -4.98 -1.57 -18.71
CA GLY A 84 -4.35 -0.25 -18.61
C GLY A 84 -3.45 0.12 -19.80
N MET A 85 -3.04 -0.87 -20.61
CA MET A 85 -2.37 -0.65 -21.89
C MET A 85 -3.35 -0.59 -23.07
N ALA A 86 -4.43 -1.39 -23.06
CA ALA A 86 -5.45 -1.41 -24.12
C ALA A 86 -6.37 -0.17 -24.12
N GLN A 87 -6.67 0.42 -22.97
CA GLN A 87 -7.46 1.67 -22.86
C GLN A 87 -6.76 2.88 -23.50
N ARG A 88 -5.42 2.84 -23.67
CA ARG A 88 -4.69 3.86 -24.44
C ARG A 88 -4.86 3.70 -25.96
N HIS A 89 -5.34 2.55 -26.44
CA HIS A 89 -5.60 2.29 -27.87
C HIS A 89 -7.10 2.28 -28.25
N ALA A 90 -8.01 2.08 -27.29
CA ALA A 90 -9.45 1.95 -27.56
C ALA A 90 -10.16 3.25 -28.02
N HIS A 91 -9.50 4.41 -28.01
CA HIS A 91 -10.04 5.66 -28.58
C HIS A 91 -10.06 5.65 -30.13
N VAL A 92 -9.47 4.64 -30.79
CA VAL A 92 -9.33 4.62 -32.26
C VAL A 92 -10.44 3.84 -32.98
N LEU A 93 -11.21 2.99 -32.30
CA LEU A 93 -12.05 1.97 -32.96
C LEU A 93 -13.57 2.13 -32.77
N ALA A 94 -14.06 3.28 -32.30
CA ALA A 94 -15.49 3.50 -32.08
C ALA A 94 -16.09 4.51 -33.08
N ALA A 95 -16.38 4.08 -34.31
CA ALA A 95 -17.41 4.68 -35.15
C ALA A 95 -18.01 3.62 -36.10
N PRO A 96 -19.34 3.40 -36.11
CA PRO A 96 -19.96 2.35 -36.92
C PRO A 96 -20.58 2.89 -38.23
N GLY A 97 -20.43 2.11 -39.30
CA GLY A 97 -21.42 2.02 -40.40
C GLY A 97 -20.97 2.46 -41.79
N GLN A 98 -20.57 1.51 -42.63
CA GLN A 98 -20.84 1.38 -44.08
C GLN A 98 -20.20 0.06 -44.57
N GLY A 99 -20.86 -0.66 -45.48
CA GLY A 99 -20.31 -1.90 -46.07
C GLY A 99 -18.97 -1.65 -46.77
N PRO A 100 -18.16 -2.69 -47.03
CA PRO A 100 -16.75 -2.51 -47.37
C PRO A 100 -16.59 -1.60 -48.59
N ASP A 101 -15.92 -0.48 -48.35
CA ASP A 101 -15.57 0.56 -49.30
C ASP A 101 -14.79 -0.07 -50.49
N GLU A 102 -14.89 0.47 -51.71
CA GLU A 102 -14.17 -0.08 -52.88
C GLU A 102 -12.64 -0.15 -52.62
N THR A 103 -12.17 0.73 -51.74
CA THR A 103 -10.81 0.78 -51.19
C THR A 103 -10.49 -0.44 -50.31
N GLU A 104 -11.42 -0.88 -49.48
CA GLU A 104 -11.27 -2.05 -48.61
C GLU A 104 -11.20 -3.35 -49.42
N ALA A 105 -12.05 -3.49 -50.44
CA ALA A 105 -12.01 -4.63 -51.38
C ALA A 105 -10.72 -4.68 -52.22
N LEU A 106 -10.09 -3.53 -52.49
CA LEU A 106 -8.79 -3.44 -53.14
C LEU A 106 -7.66 -3.83 -52.16
N MET A 107 -7.74 -3.39 -50.90
CA MET A 107 -6.78 -3.75 -49.84
C MET A 107 -6.77 -5.26 -49.58
N TYR A 108 -7.94 -5.91 -49.48
CA TYR A 108 -8.00 -7.36 -49.30
C TYR A 108 -7.40 -8.12 -50.49
N ARG A 109 -7.65 -7.68 -51.73
CA ARG A 109 -7.03 -8.28 -52.92
C ARG A 109 -5.51 -8.14 -52.93
N GLN A 110 -4.98 -6.99 -52.52
CA GLN A 110 -3.54 -6.77 -52.43
C GLN A 110 -2.88 -7.56 -51.29
N ALA A 111 -3.55 -7.70 -50.14
CA ALA A 111 -3.07 -8.52 -49.03
C ALA A 111 -3.00 -10.00 -49.41
N ILE A 112 -4.02 -10.52 -50.09
CA ILE A 112 -4.02 -11.90 -50.61
C ILE A 112 -2.86 -12.10 -51.61
N ALA A 113 -2.68 -11.18 -52.56
CA ALA A 113 -1.59 -11.26 -53.53
C ALA A 113 -0.20 -11.24 -52.87
N ALA A 114 -0.02 -10.51 -51.77
CA ALA A 114 1.23 -10.48 -51.01
C ALA A 114 1.52 -11.80 -50.29
N VAL A 115 0.49 -12.44 -49.73
CA VAL A 115 0.60 -13.77 -49.10
C VAL A 115 0.89 -14.85 -50.14
N GLU A 116 0.21 -14.83 -51.28
CA GLU A 116 0.45 -15.75 -52.39
C GLU A 116 1.89 -15.64 -52.92
N ALA A 117 2.37 -14.41 -53.14
CA ALA A 117 3.75 -14.17 -53.56
C ALA A 117 4.77 -14.69 -52.52
N ALA A 118 4.48 -14.56 -51.22
CA ALA A 118 5.33 -15.07 -50.16
C ALA A 118 5.38 -16.60 -50.13
N LEU A 119 4.23 -17.25 -50.29
CA LEU A 119 4.11 -18.72 -50.34
C LEU A 119 4.70 -19.31 -51.64
N ALA A 120 4.82 -18.53 -52.71
CA ALA A 120 5.56 -18.93 -53.90
C ALA A 120 7.08 -19.03 -53.65
N THR A 121 7.62 -18.36 -52.62
CA THR A 121 9.05 -18.40 -52.28
C THR A 121 9.47 -19.61 -51.45
N VAL A 122 8.52 -20.37 -50.89
CA VAL A 122 8.82 -21.57 -50.12
C VAL A 122 8.75 -22.82 -51.01
N PRO A 123 9.48 -23.90 -50.64
CA PRO A 123 9.42 -25.16 -51.39
C PRO A 123 7.99 -25.67 -51.56
N GLU A 124 7.71 -26.32 -52.69
CA GLU A 124 6.37 -26.82 -53.06
C GLU A 124 5.74 -27.67 -51.95
N ARG A 125 6.50 -28.63 -51.39
CA ARG A 125 6.03 -29.47 -50.29
C ARG A 125 5.58 -28.65 -49.09
N THR A 126 6.38 -27.66 -48.69
CA THR A 126 6.10 -26.79 -47.55
C THR A 126 4.82 -25.96 -47.78
N ARG A 127 4.61 -25.47 -49.01
CA ARG A 127 3.38 -24.78 -49.39
C ARG A 127 2.16 -25.69 -49.32
N GLN A 128 2.24 -26.91 -49.85
CA GLN A 128 1.12 -27.86 -49.86
C GLN A 128 0.73 -28.31 -48.45
N VAL A 129 1.73 -28.65 -47.62
CA VAL A 129 1.52 -29.00 -46.20
C VAL A 129 0.84 -27.85 -45.46
N PHE A 130 1.33 -26.62 -45.66
CA PHE A 130 0.78 -25.43 -45.02
C PHE A 130 -0.67 -25.15 -45.42
N LEU A 131 -0.98 -25.16 -46.72
CA LEU A 131 -2.33 -24.87 -47.21
C LEU A 131 -3.33 -25.94 -46.77
N ARG A 132 -2.99 -27.23 -46.85
CA ARG A 132 -3.87 -28.32 -46.44
C ARG A 132 -4.13 -28.35 -44.94
N HIS A 133 -3.10 -28.10 -44.13
CA HIS A 133 -3.28 -28.01 -42.69
C HIS A 133 -4.09 -26.77 -42.28
N ARG A 134 -3.80 -25.60 -42.87
CA ARG A 134 -4.34 -24.32 -42.37
C ARG A 134 -5.66 -23.90 -43.01
N ILE A 135 -5.90 -24.25 -44.27
CA ILE A 135 -7.13 -23.92 -45.02
C ILE A 135 -8.11 -25.09 -44.97
N ASN A 136 -7.64 -26.32 -45.16
CA ASN A 136 -8.51 -27.51 -45.18
C ASN A 136 -8.62 -28.21 -43.81
N GLY A 137 -7.81 -27.81 -42.81
CA GLY A 137 -7.90 -28.32 -41.45
C GLY A 137 -7.38 -29.75 -41.26
N GLU A 138 -6.60 -30.28 -42.20
CA GLU A 138 -6.11 -31.66 -42.15
C GLU A 138 -5.11 -31.88 -41.00
N ASP A 139 -5.15 -33.05 -40.36
CA ASP A 139 -4.26 -33.37 -39.24
C ASP A 139 -2.80 -33.56 -39.69
N GLN A 140 -1.86 -33.09 -38.86
CA GLN A 140 -0.43 -33.13 -39.15
C GLN A 140 0.12 -34.56 -39.23
N GLY A 141 -0.50 -35.52 -38.54
CA GLY A 141 -0.15 -36.93 -38.63
C GLY A 141 -0.55 -37.56 -39.96
N ALA A 142 -1.71 -37.18 -40.51
CA ALA A 142 -2.15 -37.64 -41.82
C ALA A 142 -1.24 -37.09 -42.94
N LEU A 143 -0.90 -35.80 -42.86
CA LEU A 143 0.05 -35.16 -43.79
C LEU A 143 1.45 -35.79 -43.71
N ALA A 144 1.92 -36.13 -42.50
CA ALA A 144 3.20 -36.81 -42.33
C ALA A 144 3.24 -38.18 -43.03
N ALA A 145 2.17 -38.97 -42.90
CA ALA A 145 2.06 -40.28 -43.54
C ALA A 145 1.99 -40.17 -45.08
N GLU A 146 1.25 -39.21 -45.60
CA GLU A 146 1.07 -39.02 -47.05
C GLU A 146 2.34 -38.52 -47.75
N PHE A 147 3.02 -37.53 -47.16
CA PHE A 147 4.26 -36.99 -47.71
C PHE A 147 5.50 -37.86 -47.38
N GLY A 148 5.33 -38.97 -46.66
CA GLY A 148 6.42 -39.90 -46.30
C GLY A 148 7.47 -39.29 -45.38
N ILE A 149 7.09 -38.34 -44.51
CA ILE A 149 7.99 -37.58 -43.64
C ILE A 149 7.58 -37.66 -42.17
N SER A 150 8.49 -37.31 -41.25
CA SER A 150 8.16 -37.26 -39.82
C SER A 150 7.24 -36.08 -39.49
N ARG A 151 6.40 -36.24 -38.46
CA ARG A 151 5.54 -35.16 -37.92
C ARG A 151 6.33 -33.89 -37.59
N ASN A 152 7.53 -34.02 -37.02
CA ASN A 152 8.41 -32.89 -36.74
C ASN A 152 8.86 -32.14 -38.01
N MET A 153 8.96 -32.83 -39.15
CA MET A 153 9.27 -32.19 -40.43
C MET A 153 8.06 -31.43 -40.98
N VAL A 154 6.85 -31.97 -40.83
CA VAL A 154 5.59 -31.28 -41.14
C VAL A 154 5.45 -30.00 -40.30
N GLU A 155 5.71 -30.08 -38.99
CA GLU A 155 5.69 -28.91 -38.09
C GLU A 155 6.72 -27.85 -38.52
N ARG A 156 7.93 -28.26 -38.88
CA ARG A 156 8.97 -27.36 -39.37
C ARG A 156 8.56 -26.69 -40.69
N ASP A 157 7.93 -27.44 -41.60
CA ASP A 157 7.42 -26.91 -42.86
C ASP A 157 6.29 -25.88 -42.61
N VAL A 158 5.33 -26.18 -41.73
CA VAL A 158 4.26 -25.24 -41.34
C VAL A 158 4.86 -23.97 -40.72
N MET A 159 5.84 -24.10 -39.83
CA MET A 159 6.49 -22.97 -39.18
C MET A 159 7.26 -22.10 -40.17
N LEU A 160 7.96 -22.71 -41.13
CA LEU A 160 8.68 -21.99 -42.18
C LEU A 160 7.72 -21.19 -43.09
N ALA A 161 6.58 -21.78 -43.46
CA ALA A 161 5.56 -21.09 -44.24
C ALA A 161 4.95 -19.92 -43.46
N MET A 162 4.62 -20.11 -42.18
CA MET A 162 4.09 -19.06 -41.31
C MET A 162 5.06 -17.88 -41.15
N ASP A 163 6.36 -18.12 -40.96
CA ASP A 163 7.37 -17.07 -40.85
C ASP A 163 7.45 -16.22 -42.12
N ARG A 164 7.35 -16.86 -43.30
CA ARG A 164 7.36 -16.15 -44.59
C ARG A 164 6.09 -15.35 -44.85
N VAL A 165 4.93 -15.88 -44.48
CA VAL A 165 3.66 -15.17 -44.57
C VAL A 165 3.68 -13.97 -43.62
N GLN A 166 4.12 -14.15 -42.38
CA GLN A 166 4.23 -13.08 -41.40
C GLN A 166 5.18 -11.98 -41.87
N ALA A 167 6.37 -12.32 -42.34
CA ALA A 167 7.34 -11.34 -42.86
C ALA A 167 6.83 -10.60 -44.11
N ALA A 168 5.94 -11.20 -44.91
CA ALA A 168 5.31 -10.53 -46.04
C ALA A 168 4.19 -9.58 -45.58
N MET A 169 3.39 -10.00 -44.60
CA MET A 169 2.38 -9.14 -43.98
C MET A 169 3.02 -7.95 -43.27
N GLU A 170 4.10 -8.12 -42.53
CA GLU A 170 4.82 -7.02 -41.86
C GLU A 170 5.36 -5.97 -42.86
N ARG A 171 5.82 -6.42 -44.03
CA ARG A 171 6.26 -5.56 -45.13
C ARG A 171 5.10 -4.80 -45.78
N TRP A 172 3.96 -5.47 -45.98
CA TRP A 172 2.75 -4.84 -46.51
C TRP A 172 2.18 -3.79 -45.54
N HIS A 173 2.23 -4.03 -44.23
CA HIS A 173 1.82 -3.08 -43.20
C HIS A 173 2.85 -1.95 -42.91
N GLY A 174 3.92 -1.82 -43.70
CA GLY A 174 4.85 -0.69 -43.61
C GLY A 174 5.88 -0.76 -42.47
N SER A 175 6.09 -1.93 -41.85
CA SER A 175 7.13 -2.08 -40.81
C SER A 175 8.48 -2.43 -41.47
N ALA A 176 9.31 -1.43 -41.75
CA ALA A 176 10.62 -1.65 -42.38
C ALA A 176 11.58 -2.45 -41.48
N PRO A 177 12.22 -3.53 -41.96
CA PRO A 177 13.16 -4.31 -41.17
C PRO A 177 14.59 -3.76 -41.29
N THR A 178 15.30 -3.61 -40.16
CA THR A 178 16.73 -3.22 -40.14
C THR A 178 17.64 -4.45 -40.07
N ALA A 179 18.41 -4.67 -41.14
CA ALA A 179 19.46 -5.69 -41.20
C ALA A 179 20.85 -5.04 -41.17
N ARG A 180 21.66 -5.35 -40.14
CA ARG A 180 23.12 -5.62 -40.23
C ARG A 180 23.64 -6.16 -38.89
N ARG A 181 23.72 -7.50 -38.86
CA ARG A 181 24.29 -8.41 -37.85
C ARG A 181 25.82 -8.33 -37.84
N GLY A 182 26.46 -8.42 -36.67
CA GLY A 182 27.90 -8.74 -36.58
C GLY A 182 28.56 -8.35 -35.27
N ARG A 183 28.89 -7.06 -35.07
CA ARG A 183 29.67 -6.60 -33.90
C ARG A 183 28.91 -5.75 -32.88
N ARG A 184 27.72 -5.24 -33.24
CA ARG A 184 26.88 -4.41 -32.34
C ARG A 184 25.90 -5.18 -31.46
N ARG A 185 25.71 -6.49 -31.71
CA ARG A 185 24.80 -7.36 -30.92
C ARG A 185 25.29 -7.62 -29.50
N ALA A 186 26.59 -7.57 -29.25
CA ALA A 186 27.11 -7.66 -27.88
C ALA A 186 26.71 -6.41 -27.06
N LEU A 187 26.81 -5.21 -27.65
CA LEU A 187 26.43 -3.95 -27.00
C LEU A 187 24.91 -3.78 -26.87
N SER A 188 24.10 -4.20 -27.86
CA SER A 188 22.63 -4.08 -27.77
C SER A 188 21.96 -5.17 -26.91
N ALA A 189 22.54 -6.37 -26.81
CA ALA A 189 22.10 -7.37 -25.82
C ALA A 189 22.48 -6.94 -24.39
N LEU A 190 23.65 -6.31 -24.20
CA LEU A 190 24.02 -5.69 -22.93
C LEU A 190 23.09 -4.52 -22.58
N LEU A 191 22.64 -3.70 -23.54
CA LEU A 191 21.71 -2.60 -23.30
C LEU A 191 20.26 -3.05 -23.03
N GLY A 192 19.78 -4.14 -23.64
CA GLY A 192 18.46 -4.71 -23.35
C GLY A 192 18.38 -5.43 -21.99
N VAL A 193 19.43 -6.16 -21.62
CA VAL A 193 19.58 -6.72 -20.28
C VAL A 193 19.83 -5.62 -19.25
N ALA A 194 20.61 -4.58 -19.58
CA ALA A 194 20.79 -3.39 -18.73
C ALA A 194 19.49 -2.60 -18.57
N GLY A 195 18.64 -2.48 -19.60
CA GLY A 195 17.35 -1.80 -19.51
C GLY A 195 16.37 -2.49 -18.55
N LEU A 196 16.22 -3.82 -18.67
CA LEU A 196 15.38 -4.61 -17.76
C LEU A 196 15.96 -4.69 -16.34
N SER A 197 17.28 -4.73 -16.18
CA SER A 197 17.93 -4.71 -14.87
C SER A 197 17.96 -3.32 -14.24
N VAL A 198 18.06 -2.23 -15.01
CA VAL A 198 17.93 -0.86 -14.50
C VAL A 198 16.49 -0.56 -14.14
N SER A 199 15.50 -0.87 -14.99
CA SER A 199 14.08 -0.70 -14.65
C SER A 199 13.64 -1.62 -13.50
N GLY A 200 14.14 -2.85 -13.44
CA GLY A 200 13.94 -3.77 -12.32
C GLY A 200 14.63 -3.31 -11.03
N ALA A 201 15.86 -2.79 -11.11
CA ALA A 201 16.56 -2.21 -9.97
C ALA A 201 15.93 -0.90 -9.49
N LEU A 202 15.41 -0.08 -10.41
CA LEU A 202 14.64 1.12 -10.10
C LEU A 202 13.31 0.73 -9.46
N ALA A 203 12.58 -0.25 -9.99
CA ALA A 203 11.34 -0.76 -9.39
C ALA A 203 11.59 -1.39 -8.01
N TRP A 204 12.67 -2.16 -7.84
CA TRP A 204 13.09 -2.73 -6.55
C TRP A 204 13.53 -1.66 -5.55
N ARG A 205 14.31 -0.67 -6.00
CA ARG A 205 14.71 0.50 -5.19
C ARG A 205 13.47 1.28 -4.75
N TRP A 206 12.54 1.52 -5.67
CA TRP A 206 11.29 2.23 -5.40
C TRP A 206 10.40 1.45 -4.44
N TRP A 207 10.29 0.13 -4.61
CA TRP A 207 9.58 -0.77 -3.69
C TRP A 207 10.18 -0.75 -2.28
N ARG A 208 11.51 -0.78 -2.15
CA ARG A 208 12.21 -0.67 -0.85
C ARG A 208 11.99 0.68 -0.16
N ILE A 209 11.79 1.75 -0.92
CA ILE A 209 11.53 3.09 -0.37
C ILE A 209 10.05 3.23 0.01
N ALA A 210 9.14 2.66 -0.80
CA ALA A 210 7.70 2.82 -0.65
C ALA A 210 7.08 1.88 0.41
N VAL A 211 7.63 0.68 0.58
CA VAL A 211 7.10 -0.29 1.54
C VAL A 211 7.82 -0.17 2.88
N PRO A 212 7.10 -0.01 4.00
CA PRO A 212 7.71 0.01 5.31
C PRO A 212 8.34 -1.36 5.61
N ALA A 213 9.63 -1.37 5.93
CA ALA A 213 10.35 -2.58 6.34
C ALA A 213 9.84 -3.08 7.70
N TRP A 214 9.35 -2.15 8.54
CA TRP A 214 8.74 -2.46 9.81
C TRP A 214 7.60 -1.49 10.11
N GLN A 215 6.49 -2.00 10.61
CA GLN A 215 5.36 -1.20 11.06
C GLN A 215 4.74 -1.80 12.32
N ARG A 216 4.26 -0.94 13.22
CA ARG A 216 3.58 -1.37 14.44
C ARG A 216 2.62 -0.30 14.92
N ALA A 217 1.40 -0.70 15.25
CA ALA A 217 0.49 0.13 16.02
C ALA A 217 0.62 -0.23 17.49
N ALA A 218 0.65 0.77 18.37
CA ALA A 218 0.66 0.59 19.81
C ALA A 218 -0.38 1.52 20.45
N ALA A 219 -1.09 0.99 21.43
CA ALA A 219 -2.13 1.70 22.15
C ALA A 219 -2.09 1.31 23.63
N THR A 220 -2.47 2.25 24.49
CA THR A 220 -2.57 2.07 25.93
C THR A 220 -4.00 2.28 26.41
N GLY A 221 -4.40 1.54 27.43
CA GLY A 221 -5.66 1.71 28.13
C GLY A 221 -5.66 2.83 29.18
N HIS A 222 -6.70 2.87 29.99
CA HIS A 222 -6.81 3.77 31.13
C HIS A 222 -5.73 3.46 32.17
N ALA A 223 -5.09 4.49 32.73
CA ALA A 223 -4.00 4.40 33.70
C ALA A 223 -2.86 3.43 33.32
N GLN A 224 -2.67 3.14 32.03
CA GLN A 224 -1.67 2.20 31.53
C GLN A 224 -0.56 2.94 30.78
N THR A 225 0.70 2.64 31.10
CA THR A 225 1.86 3.10 30.34
C THR A 225 2.48 1.93 29.59
N LEU A 226 2.95 2.16 28.36
CA LEU A 226 3.61 1.13 27.55
C LEU A 226 4.93 1.66 26.98
N ARG A 227 6.04 0.94 27.23
CA ARG A 227 7.31 1.19 26.56
C ARG A 227 7.48 0.22 25.39
N GLN A 228 7.48 0.78 24.18
CA GLN A 228 7.66 0.06 22.92
C GLN A 228 9.10 0.28 22.40
N PRO A 229 9.95 -0.76 22.35
CA PRO A 229 11.26 -0.65 21.71
C PRO A 229 11.12 -0.44 20.20
N LEU A 230 12.04 0.33 19.64
CA LEU A 230 12.13 0.63 18.21
C LEU A 230 13.24 -0.20 17.54
N PRO A 231 13.14 -0.49 16.23
CA PRO A 231 14.14 -1.29 15.51
C PRO A 231 15.55 -0.67 15.46
N ASP A 232 15.67 0.64 15.67
CA ASP A 232 16.93 1.38 15.67
C ASP A 232 17.63 1.42 17.04
N GLY A 233 17.09 0.72 18.04
CA GLY A 233 17.60 0.73 19.41
C GLY A 233 16.99 1.84 20.28
N GLY A 234 16.21 2.75 19.69
CA GLY A 234 15.44 3.74 20.43
C GLY A 234 14.24 3.14 21.16
N SER A 235 13.45 3.98 21.80
CA SER A 235 12.17 3.56 22.40
C SER A 235 11.12 4.65 22.38
N VAL A 236 9.85 4.23 22.27
CA VAL A 236 8.69 5.11 22.48
C VAL A 236 7.98 4.68 23.75
N THR A 237 7.79 5.61 24.67
CA THR A 237 6.96 5.39 25.85
C THR A 237 5.63 6.09 25.63
N LEU A 238 4.52 5.36 25.78
CA LEU A 238 3.17 5.86 25.62
C LEU A 238 2.53 6.08 26.98
N ASP A 239 1.94 7.25 27.17
CA ASP A 239 1.12 7.57 28.34
C ASP A 239 -0.23 6.85 28.29
N ALA A 240 -1.03 6.92 29.36
CA ALA A 240 -2.39 6.41 29.40
C ALA A 240 -3.26 6.94 28.24
N GLN A 241 -4.15 6.09 27.73
CA GLN A 241 -5.10 6.42 26.65
C GLN A 241 -4.44 7.00 25.38
N SER A 242 -3.24 6.52 25.05
CA SER A 242 -2.46 7.01 23.92
C SER A 242 -2.47 6.01 22.76
N ARG A 243 -2.33 6.51 21.54
CA ARG A 243 -2.28 5.69 20.32
C ARG A 243 -1.23 6.23 19.37
N VAL A 244 -0.30 5.36 18.97
CA VAL A 244 0.75 5.68 17.99
C VAL A 244 0.79 4.63 16.90
N GLN A 245 1.07 5.07 15.68
CA GLN A 245 1.45 4.20 14.57
C GLN A 245 2.90 4.47 14.21
N LEU A 246 3.73 3.43 14.19
CA LEU A 246 5.15 3.51 13.89
C LEU A 246 5.40 2.83 12.55
N ALA A 247 6.16 3.46 11.67
CA ALA A 247 6.53 2.92 10.37
C ALA A 247 7.97 3.32 10.02
N TYR A 248 8.79 2.32 9.71
CA TYR A 248 10.20 2.47 9.33
C TYR A 248 10.37 2.12 7.87
N TYR A 249 10.87 3.06 7.09
CA TYR A 249 11.16 2.94 5.68
C TYR A 249 12.68 2.86 5.45
N ALA A 250 13.10 2.57 4.21
CA ALA A 250 14.52 2.56 3.88
C ALA A 250 15.21 3.91 4.11
N ALA A 251 14.52 5.03 3.87
CA ALA A 251 15.09 6.38 3.92
C ALA A 251 14.51 7.30 5.02
N ARG A 252 13.50 6.85 5.78
CA ARG A 252 12.90 7.66 6.85
C ARG A 252 12.30 6.80 7.95
N ARG A 253 12.25 7.35 9.17
CA ARG A 253 11.55 6.76 10.30
C ARG A 253 10.36 7.66 10.60
N SER A 254 9.16 7.11 10.72
CA SER A 254 7.97 7.91 10.98
C SER A 254 7.13 7.36 12.13
N ALA A 255 6.59 8.25 12.93
CA ALA A 255 5.56 7.98 13.91
C ALA A 255 4.35 8.86 13.62
N ARG A 256 3.15 8.35 13.84
CA ARG A 256 1.92 9.12 13.80
C ARG A 256 1.23 9.02 15.16
N LEU A 257 1.17 10.13 15.90
CA LEU A 257 0.51 10.18 17.21
C LEU A 257 -0.95 10.55 17.00
N LEU A 258 -1.85 9.59 17.19
CA LEU A 258 -3.29 9.77 16.95
C LEU A 258 -4.01 10.31 18.20
N ALA A 259 -3.56 9.90 19.39
CA ALA A 259 -4.17 10.29 20.66
C ALA A 259 -3.18 10.23 21.82
N GLY A 260 -3.44 11.03 22.86
CA GLY A 260 -2.72 11.02 24.13
C GLY A 260 -1.33 11.64 24.05
N ALA A 261 -0.38 11.07 24.79
CA ALA A 261 0.99 11.55 24.88
C ALA A 261 2.00 10.43 24.64
N ALA A 262 3.11 10.79 24.01
CA ALA A 262 4.21 9.89 23.74
C ALA A 262 5.54 10.59 24.03
N PHE A 263 6.46 9.85 24.62
CA PHE A 263 7.86 10.25 24.79
C PHE A 263 8.73 9.40 23.87
N PHE A 264 9.55 10.06 23.06
CA PHE A 264 10.42 9.44 22.08
C PHE A 264 11.87 9.58 22.54
N ASP A 265 12.55 8.45 22.62
CA ASP A 265 14.00 8.34 22.81
C ASP A 265 14.58 7.84 21.49
N VAL A 266 15.00 8.77 20.63
CA VAL A 266 15.39 8.51 19.24
C VAL A 266 16.92 8.48 19.14
N VAL A 267 17.45 7.37 18.62
CA VAL A 267 18.88 7.22 18.34
C VAL A 267 19.28 8.11 17.16
N ARG A 268 20.44 8.77 17.29
CA ARG A 268 21.04 9.63 16.25
C ARG A 268 21.25 8.85 14.96
N ASP A 269 20.62 9.29 13.88
CA ASP A 269 20.82 8.82 12.51
C ASP A 269 20.47 9.99 11.57
N GLU A 270 21.48 10.53 10.89
CA GLU A 270 21.37 11.71 10.03
C GLU A 270 20.82 11.36 8.65
N ASP A 271 21.09 10.14 8.17
CA ASP A 271 20.64 9.65 6.87
C ASP A 271 19.15 9.33 6.86
N ARG A 272 18.59 8.98 8.03
CA ARG A 272 17.17 8.64 8.19
C ARG A 272 16.55 9.46 9.31
N PRO A 273 16.08 10.70 9.06
CA PRO A 273 15.42 11.50 10.08
C PRO A 273 14.18 10.78 10.63
N PHE A 274 13.88 11.06 11.90
CA PHE A 274 12.68 10.58 12.59
C PHE A 274 11.63 11.68 12.58
N VAL A 275 10.47 11.38 11.98
CA VAL A 275 9.39 12.33 11.74
C VAL A 275 8.15 11.89 12.52
N VAL A 276 7.63 12.75 13.39
CA VAL A 276 6.37 12.52 14.10
C VAL A 276 5.29 13.40 13.48
N ASP A 277 4.29 12.78 12.86
CA ASP A 277 3.10 13.47 12.37
C ASP A 277 1.99 13.39 13.44
N VAL A 278 1.43 14.54 13.79
CA VAL A 278 0.27 14.67 14.66
C VAL A 278 -0.87 15.26 13.82
N PRO A 279 -1.82 14.44 13.34
CA PRO A 279 -2.98 14.94 12.64
C PRO A 279 -3.86 15.75 13.59
N CYS A 280 -4.37 16.88 13.12
CA CYS A 280 -5.36 17.72 13.77
C CYS A 280 -6.54 17.94 12.80
N GLU A 281 -7.70 18.36 13.28
CA GLU A 281 -8.88 18.59 12.45
C GLU A 281 -8.65 19.67 11.40
N GLN A 282 -7.89 20.72 11.75
CA GLN A 282 -7.63 21.87 10.88
C GLN A 282 -6.21 21.89 10.29
N GLY A 283 -5.51 20.75 10.28
CA GLY A 283 -4.15 20.67 9.75
C GLY A 283 -3.32 19.52 10.31
N ALA A 284 -2.02 19.73 10.41
CA ALA A 284 -1.11 18.75 11.01
C ALA A 284 0.11 19.43 11.63
N VAL A 285 0.64 18.83 12.70
CA VAL A 285 1.94 19.19 13.25
C VAL A 285 2.94 18.10 12.90
N ARG A 286 4.05 18.48 12.27
CA ARG A 286 5.18 17.61 11.97
C ARG A 286 6.36 17.99 12.84
N ILE A 287 6.88 17.01 13.55
CA ILE A 287 8.09 17.14 14.35
C ILE A 287 9.19 16.31 13.70
N THR A 288 10.33 16.94 13.35
CA THR A 288 11.47 16.27 12.72
C THR A 288 12.68 16.33 13.63
N VAL A 289 13.31 15.17 13.83
CA VAL A 289 14.47 15.02 14.70
C VAL A 289 15.50 14.07 14.08
N LEU A 290 16.78 14.25 14.43
CA LEU A 290 17.86 13.37 13.99
C LEU A 290 18.26 12.35 15.06
N GLY A 291 18.21 12.76 16.33
CA GLY A 291 18.53 11.95 17.50
C GLY A 291 18.30 12.77 18.76
N THR A 292 17.11 12.65 19.32
CA THR A 292 16.64 13.50 20.41
C THR A 292 15.75 12.73 21.38
N ARG A 293 15.65 13.29 22.58
CA ARG A 293 14.74 12.84 23.63
C ARG A 293 13.70 13.92 23.81
N PHE A 294 12.44 13.62 23.51
CA PHE A 294 11.37 14.62 23.49
C PHE A 294 9.99 14.02 23.76
N GLY A 295 9.12 14.81 24.36
CA GLY A 295 7.72 14.50 24.58
C GLY A 295 6.82 15.22 23.56
N VAL A 296 5.76 14.54 23.15
CA VAL A 296 4.67 15.11 22.36
C VAL A 296 3.35 14.74 23.05
N GLU A 297 2.53 15.73 23.36
CA GLU A 297 1.21 15.54 23.96
C GLU A 297 0.15 16.22 23.09
N ARG A 298 -0.89 15.46 22.73
CA ARG A 298 -2.13 16.03 22.17
C ARG A 298 -3.01 16.50 23.32
N LEU A 299 -3.37 17.77 23.28
CA LEU A 299 -4.19 18.44 24.27
C LEU A 299 -5.63 18.61 23.75
N PRO A 300 -6.60 18.85 24.64
CA PRO A 300 -7.96 19.21 24.26
C PRO A 300 -7.99 20.41 23.30
N GLY A 301 -8.96 20.43 22.38
CA GLY A 301 -9.08 21.48 21.36
C GLY A 301 -7.98 21.41 20.30
N ASP A 302 -7.46 20.21 20.01
CA ASP A 302 -6.45 19.93 18.98
C ASP A 302 -5.12 20.68 19.11
N ALA A 303 -4.87 21.25 20.29
CA ALA A 303 -3.57 21.81 20.61
C ALA A 303 -2.52 20.69 20.76
N VAL A 304 -1.29 20.98 20.38
CA VAL A 304 -0.16 20.04 20.48
C VAL A 304 0.94 20.70 21.30
N GLU A 305 1.42 19.99 22.31
CA GLU A 305 2.56 20.42 23.12
C GLU A 305 3.77 19.54 22.82
N VAL A 306 4.88 20.19 22.47
CA VAL A 306 6.16 19.54 22.20
C VAL A 306 7.16 19.99 23.26
N GLN A 307 7.84 19.06 23.92
CA GLN A 307 8.77 19.32 25.03
C GLN A 307 10.09 18.61 24.75
N VAL A 308 11.24 19.27 24.90
CA VAL A 308 12.54 18.67 24.56
C VAL A 308 13.36 18.41 25.83
N GLU A 309 13.75 17.15 26.04
CA GLU A 309 14.66 16.76 27.12
C GLU A 309 16.12 16.94 26.69
N SER A 310 16.48 16.46 25.50
CA SER A 310 17.83 16.62 24.95
C SER A 310 17.84 16.64 23.42
N GLY A 311 18.74 17.44 22.84
CA GLY A 311 18.97 17.56 21.41
C GLY A 311 18.19 18.71 20.75
N LEU A 312 17.95 18.61 19.44
CA LEU A 312 17.31 19.63 18.61
C LEU A 312 16.06 19.09 17.91
N VAL A 313 14.93 19.77 18.10
CA VAL A 313 13.64 19.37 17.55
C VAL A 313 13.12 20.46 16.63
N ARG A 314 12.92 20.12 15.35
CA ARG A 314 12.26 21.01 14.39
C ARG A 314 10.76 20.75 14.41
N VAL A 315 9.97 21.79 14.64
CA VAL A 315 8.51 21.72 14.70
C VAL A 315 7.91 22.57 13.58
N GLU A 316 7.08 21.93 12.77
CA GLU A 316 6.38 22.49 11.64
C GLU A 316 4.88 22.31 11.82
N SER A 317 4.09 23.38 11.70
CA SER A 317 2.63 23.29 11.64
C SER A 317 2.14 23.62 10.24
N PHE A 318 1.17 22.85 9.77
CA PHE A 318 0.53 23.00 8.47
C PHE A 318 -0.95 23.31 8.66
N GLY A 319 -1.48 24.26 7.91
CA GLY A 319 -2.92 24.52 7.84
C GLY A 319 -3.67 23.48 7.00
N ALA A 320 -5.01 23.58 6.98
CA ALA A 320 -5.88 22.74 6.15
C ALA A 320 -5.61 22.89 4.64
N ASP A 321 -5.10 24.04 4.23
CA ASP A 321 -4.63 24.39 2.88
C ASP A 321 -3.24 23.80 2.54
N GLY A 322 -2.59 23.14 3.50
CA GLY A 322 -1.25 22.56 3.36
C GLY A 322 -0.11 23.58 3.46
N GLY A 323 -0.41 24.87 3.61
CA GLY A 323 0.57 25.92 3.84
C GLY A 323 1.25 25.77 5.20
N ALA A 324 2.58 25.90 5.23
CA ALA A 324 3.33 25.92 6.48
C ALA A 324 3.04 27.22 7.25
N ARG A 325 2.49 27.10 8.46
CA ARG A 325 2.10 28.25 9.31
C ARG A 325 3.14 28.61 10.36
N THR A 326 3.87 27.62 10.87
CA THR A 326 4.94 27.86 11.84
C THR A 326 6.07 26.89 11.60
N LEU A 327 7.29 27.42 11.61
CA LEU A 327 8.53 26.66 11.66
C LEU A 327 9.36 27.20 12.83
N ARG A 328 9.67 26.34 13.79
CA ARG A 328 10.53 26.66 14.94
C ARG A 328 11.43 25.49 15.29
N GLU A 329 12.59 25.80 15.82
CA GLU A 329 13.50 24.81 16.40
C GLU A 329 13.48 24.95 17.92
N LEU A 330 13.39 23.81 18.61
CA LEU A 330 13.37 23.72 20.07
C LEU A 330 14.64 22.99 20.53
N ARG A 331 15.24 23.51 21.59
CA ARG A 331 16.42 22.97 22.25
C ARG A 331 16.06 22.30 23.57
N ALA A 332 17.02 21.59 24.15
CA ALA A 332 16.88 20.96 25.46
C ALA A 332 16.35 21.94 26.52
N GLY A 333 15.34 21.50 27.28
CA GLY A 333 14.66 22.30 28.30
C GLY A 333 13.60 23.26 27.75
N GLU A 334 13.38 23.31 26.44
CA GLU A 334 12.34 24.12 25.82
C GLU A 334 11.07 23.31 25.54
N ALA A 335 9.93 23.98 25.63
CA ALA A 335 8.63 23.45 25.24
C ALA A 335 7.85 24.49 24.44
N MET A 336 7.07 24.03 23.48
CA MET A 336 6.23 24.86 22.62
C MET A 336 4.84 24.26 22.57
N ARG A 337 3.84 25.12 22.75
CA ARG A 337 2.45 24.77 22.53
C ARG A 337 2.00 25.37 21.21
N ILE A 338 1.39 24.54 20.37
CA ILE A 338 0.78 24.91 19.10
C ILE A 338 -0.72 24.79 19.28
N SER A 339 -1.44 25.89 19.12
CA SER A 339 -2.90 25.90 19.16
C SER A 339 -3.49 25.44 17.83
N ALA A 340 -4.71 24.90 17.86
CA ALA A 340 -5.46 24.56 16.63
C ALA A 340 -5.75 25.80 15.77
N GLU A 341 -5.91 26.97 16.39
CA GLU A 341 -6.09 28.27 15.75
C GLU A 341 -4.83 29.15 15.93
N PRO A 342 -3.78 28.95 15.10
CA PRO A 342 -2.49 29.63 15.26
C PRO A 342 -2.57 31.15 15.10
N ASP A 343 -3.57 31.67 14.38
CA ASP A 343 -3.77 33.11 14.17
C ASP A 343 -4.19 33.84 15.45
N GLN A 344 -4.87 33.17 16.37
CA GLN A 344 -5.33 33.78 17.63
C GLN A 344 -4.31 33.64 18.75
N THR A 345 -3.59 32.52 18.80
CA THR A 345 -2.58 32.27 19.84
C THR A 345 -1.26 31.89 19.17
N PRO A 346 -0.37 32.87 18.93
CA PRO A 346 0.92 32.58 18.32
C PRO A 346 1.71 31.65 19.25
N PRO A 347 2.37 30.62 18.72
CA PRO A 347 3.04 29.64 19.54
C PRO A 347 4.25 30.28 20.22
N ARG A 348 4.34 30.12 21.55
CA ARG A 348 5.42 30.64 22.37
C ARG A 348 6.29 29.49 22.88
N VAL A 349 7.61 29.70 22.83
CA VAL A 349 8.59 28.80 23.44
C VAL A 349 8.72 29.16 24.92
N ARG A 350 8.63 28.16 25.78
CA ARG A 350 8.88 28.24 27.22
C ARG A 350 10.14 27.47 27.55
N SER A 351 10.96 28.01 28.44
CA SER A 351 12.21 27.38 28.89
C SER A 351 12.07 26.83 30.31
N GLY A 352 12.93 25.87 30.68
CA GLY A 352 12.93 25.23 32.00
C GLY A 352 11.78 24.24 32.20
N VAL A 353 11.19 23.72 31.12
CA VAL A 353 10.07 22.79 31.18
C VAL A 353 10.59 21.36 31.16
N ALA A 354 10.18 20.54 32.13
CA ALA A 354 10.48 19.12 32.15
C ALA A 354 9.67 18.39 31.06
N ALA A 355 10.34 17.55 30.26
CA ALA A 355 9.69 16.78 29.21
C ALA A 355 9.01 15.53 29.79
N ALA A 356 7.75 15.32 29.39
CA ALA A 356 6.94 14.15 29.73
C ALA A 356 7.01 13.75 31.23
N PRO A 357 6.66 14.65 32.16
CA PRO A 357 6.75 14.41 33.60
C PRO A 357 5.95 13.18 34.06
N TRP A 358 4.95 12.76 33.28
CA TRP A 358 4.11 11.58 33.55
C TRP A 358 4.93 10.28 33.60
N ARG A 359 6.09 10.24 32.94
CA ARG A 359 7.05 9.12 33.03
C ARG A 359 7.55 8.89 34.47
N GLN A 360 7.59 9.94 35.27
CA GLN A 360 8.00 9.91 36.67
C GLN A 360 6.78 9.90 37.62
N GLY A 361 5.59 9.62 37.11
CA GLY A 361 4.36 9.59 37.90
C GLY A 361 3.79 10.97 38.22
N MET A 362 4.18 12.02 37.48
CA MET A 362 3.79 13.42 37.73
C MET A 362 3.04 14.04 36.55
N VAL A 363 2.01 14.83 36.79
CA VAL A 363 1.42 15.72 35.78
C VAL A 363 1.65 17.16 36.21
N ALA A 364 2.25 17.96 35.33
CA ALA A 364 2.55 19.36 35.58
C ALA A 364 1.60 20.29 34.82
N PHE A 365 1.15 21.33 35.51
CA PHE A 365 0.29 22.39 34.99
C PHE A 365 0.97 23.74 35.21
N THR A 366 0.97 24.57 34.17
CA THR A 366 1.50 25.93 34.23
C THR A 366 0.53 26.85 33.52
N ASP A 367 -0.27 27.57 34.31
CA ASP A 367 -1.31 28.49 33.84
C ASP A 367 -2.34 27.85 32.88
N VAL A 368 -2.77 26.62 33.20
CA VAL A 368 -3.67 25.82 32.36
C VAL A 368 -5.11 25.99 32.85
N PRO A 369 -6.12 26.14 31.97
CA PRO A 369 -7.53 26.11 32.38
C PRO A 369 -7.89 24.81 33.09
N LEU A 370 -8.72 24.88 34.12
CA LEU A 370 -9.08 23.76 34.97
C LEU A 370 -9.73 22.63 34.16
N GLY A 371 -10.55 22.97 33.15
CA GLY A 371 -11.16 21.98 32.27
C GLY A 371 -10.11 21.14 31.52
N GLU A 372 -9.06 21.79 31.00
CA GLU A 372 -7.95 21.09 30.34
C GLU A 372 -7.14 20.26 31.33
N ALA A 373 -6.84 20.80 32.51
CA ALA A 373 -6.10 20.08 33.54
C ALA A 373 -6.83 18.80 34.00
N VAL A 374 -8.15 18.90 34.21
CA VAL A 374 -8.99 17.75 34.57
C VAL A 374 -9.08 16.74 33.42
N GLU A 375 -9.20 17.17 32.16
CA GLU A 375 -9.17 16.26 31.01
C GLU A 375 -7.83 15.52 30.88
N ARG A 376 -6.70 16.16 31.19
CA ARG A 376 -5.40 15.48 31.27
C ARG A 376 -5.35 14.45 32.40
N LEU A 377 -5.90 14.78 33.58
CA LEU A 377 -5.95 13.86 34.72
C LEU A 377 -6.96 12.72 34.52
N ARG A 378 -8.00 12.93 33.72
CA ARG A 378 -9.05 11.94 33.42
C ARG A 378 -8.50 10.63 32.88
N ARG A 379 -7.30 10.66 32.27
CA ARG A 379 -6.58 9.47 31.80
C ARG A 379 -6.18 8.49 32.90
N TYR A 380 -6.11 8.96 34.14
CA TYR A 380 -5.69 8.19 35.32
C TYR A 380 -6.74 8.11 36.44
N LEU A 381 -7.80 8.91 36.36
CA LEU A 381 -8.81 8.97 37.40
C LEU A 381 -9.75 7.75 37.36
N PRO A 382 -9.93 7.03 38.48
CA PRO A 382 -10.79 5.84 38.52
C PRO A 382 -12.27 6.18 38.30
N ARG A 383 -12.66 7.43 38.59
CA ARG A 383 -14.02 7.93 38.44
C ARG A 383 -14.06 9.10 37.46
N PRO A 384 -15.10 9.21 36.64
CA PRO A 384 -15.26 10.34 35.74
C PRO A 384 -15.46 11.63 36.54
N VAL A 385 -14.88 12.72 36.04
CA VAL A 385 -15.02 14.06 36.58
C VAL A 385 -15.71 14.93 35.52
N LEU A 386 -16.77 15.63 35.93
CA LEU A 386 -17.46 16.63 35.12
C LEU A 386 -17.11 18.02 35.65
N VAL A 387 -16.58 18.87 34.79
CA VAL A 387 -16.29 20.27 35.12
C VAL A 387 -17.34 21.15 34.47
N GLU A 388 -18.01 21.99 35.26
CA GLU A 388 -18.97 22.95 34.72
C GLU A 388 -18.27 24.03 33.89
N PRO A 389 -18.92 24.60 32.86
CA PRO A 389 -18.29 25.56 31.95
C PRO A 389 -17.67 26.77 32.66
N GLN A 390 -18.29 27.27 33.73
CA GLN A 390 -17.77 28.39 34.51
C GLN A 390 -16.50 28.02 35.30
N ALA A 391 -16.46 26.82 35.88
CA ALA A 391 -15.29 26.32 36.60
C ALA A 391 -14.13 25.99 35.64
N ALA A 392 -14.44 25.53 34.43
CA ALA A 392 -13.44 25.10 33.44
C ALA A 392 -12.47 26.21 33.02
N LEU A 393 -12.89 27.47 33.14
CA LEU A 393 -12.09 28.66 32.78
C LEU A 393 -11.07 29.07 33.86
N LEU A 394 -11.20 28.58 35.09
CA LEU A 394 -10.28 28.92 36.18
C LEU A 394 -8.87 28.40 35.88
N ARG A 395 -7.84 29.20 36.18
CA ARG A 395 -6.45 28.82 35.91
C ARG A 395 -5.89 27.99 37.06
N LEU A 396 -5.19 26.91 36.71
CA LEU A 396 -4.52 26.02 37.64
C LEU A 396 -3.02 25.93 37.28
N SER A 397 -2.18 26.10 38.29
CA SER A 397 -0.74 25.86 38.23
C SER A 397 -0.34 24.94 39.37
N GLY A 398 0.56 24.00 39.10
CA GLY A 398 1.03 23.05 40.11
C GLY A 398 1.46 21.73 39.51
N GLN A 399 1.88 20.81 40.38
CA GLN A 399 2.26 19.47 40.01
C GLN A 399 1.46 18.47 40.82
N VAL A 400 0.97 17.42 40.18
CA VAL A 400 0.12 16.40 40.78
C VAL A 400 0.75 15.03 40.56
N ARG A 401 0.90 14.25 41.65
CA ARG A 401 1.26 12.83 41.54
C ARG A 401 0.08 12.06 40.96
N ILE A 402 0.31 11.28 39.91
CA ILE A 402 -0.70 10.43 39.26
C ILE A 402 -1.35 9.49 40.28
N ALA A 403 -0.56 8.91 41.19
CA ALA A 403 -1.05 8.04 42.26
C ALA A 403 -2.00 8.75 43.25
N GLN A 404 -1.99 10.08 43.30
CA GLN A 404 -2.82 10.91 44.19
C GLN A 404 -3.81 11.78 43.38
N ALA A 405 -4.08 11.44 42.12
CA ALA A 405 -4.94 12.23 41.26
C ALA A 405 -6.37 12.38 41.84
N GLU A 406 -6.92 11.34 42.46
CA GLU A 406 -8.25 11.42 43.08
C GLU A 406 -8.26 12.32 44.33
N ASP A 407 -7.24 12.24 45.17
CA ASP A 407 -7.09 13.12 46.33
C ASP A 407 -6.94 14.58 45.91
N PHE A 408 -6.25 14.83 44.80
CA PHE A 408 -6.16 16.16 44.21
C PHE A 408 -7.53 16.71 43.79
N VAL A 409 -8.39 15.90 43.15
CA VAL A 409 -9.75 16.34 42.80
C VAL A 409 -10.55 16.73 44.05
N ARG A 410 -10.42 15.96 45.14
CA ARG A 410 -11.06 16.27 46.43
C ARG A 410 -10.52 17.57 47.05
N ALA A 411 -9.25 17.88 46.85
CA ALA A 411 -8.57 19.06 47.39
C ALA A 411 -8.68 20.31 46.50
N LEU A 412 -9.29 20.23 45.31
CA LEU A 412 -9.46 21.38 44.41
C LEU A 412 -10.05 22.64 45.08
N PRO A 413 -11.06 22.56 45.98
CA PRO A 413 -11.62 23.75 46.64
C PRO A 413 -10.64 24.54 47.51
N SER A 414 -9.50 23.95 47.87
CA SER A 414 -8.43 24.63 48.63
C SER A 414 -7.46 25.40 47.74
N VAL A 415 -7.47 25.15 46.43
CA VAL A 415 -6.53 25.73 45.45
C VAL A 415 -7.23 26.72 44.52
N VAL A 416 -8.46 26.42 44.11
CA VAL A 416 -9.28 27.22 43.20
C VAL A 416 -10.69 27.40 43.77
N PRO A 417 -11.38 28.52 43.47
CA PRO A 417 -12.72 28.82 44.00
C PRO A 417 -13.80 27.94 43.35
N VAL A 418 -13.79 26.66 43.70
CA VAL A 418 -14.73 25.63 43.20
C VAL A 418 -15.41 24.88 44.34
N ARG A 419 -16.52 24.22 44.02
CA ARG A 419 -17.18 23.22 44.87
C ARG A 419 -17.06 21.88 44.18
N VAL A 420 -16.69 20.86 44.95
CA VAL A 420 -16.55 19.49 44.47
C VAL A 420 -17.56 18.62 45.19
N GLN A 421 -18.38 17.90 44.43
CA GLN A 421 -19.37 16.95 44.96
C GLN A 421 -19.20 15.59 44.28
N LEU A 422 -19.43 14.51 45.02
CA LEU A 422 -19.49 13.16 44.47
C LEU A 422 -20.96 12.75 44.40
N ALA A 423 -21.51 12.66 43.18
CA ALA A 423 -22.90 12.29 42.95
C ALA A 423 -22.94 11.15 41.93
N ALA A 424 -23.71 10.08 42.21
CA ALA A 424 -23.90 8.94 41.31
C ALA A 424 -22.58 8.33 40.76
N GLY A 425 -21.55 8.22 41.61
CA GLY A 425 -20.26 7.62 41.22
C GLY A 425 -19.37 8.49 40.33
N ARG A 426 -19.73 9.75 40.10
CA ARG A 426 -18.93 10.74 39.35
C ARG A 426 -18.65 11.98 40.20
N TRP A 427 -17.50 12.59 40.00
CA TRP A 427 -17.17 13.88 40.59
C TRP A 427 -17.78 15.00 39.75
N SER A 428 -18.42 15.99 40.38
CA SER A 428 -18.82 17.25 39.75
C SER A 428 -18.03 18.40 40.35
N VAL A 429 -17.49 19.26 39.49
CA VAL A 429 -16.71 20.44 39.85
C VAL A 429 -17.43 21.68 39.32
N ALA A 430 -17.98 22.49 40.22
CA ALA A 430 -18.73 23.70 39.94
C ALA A 430 -17.97 24.93 40.45
N ALA A 431 -18.16 26.10 39.82
CA ALA A 431 -17.57 27.35 40.33
C ALA A 431 -18.25 27.74 41.65
N ARG A 432 -17.52 28.39 42.56
CA ARG A 432 -18.09 28.82 43.84
C ARG A 432 -18.97 30.03 43.70
#